data_AF-A0A259SMJ0-F1
#
_entry.id   AF-A0A259SMJ0-F1
#
_cell.length_a   1.000
_cell.length_b   1.000
_cell.length_c   1.000
_cell.angle_alpha   90.00
_cell.angle_beta   90.00
_cell.angle_gamma   90.00
#
_symmetry.space_group_name_H-M   'P 1'
#
loop_
_entity.id
_entity.type
_entity.pdbx_description
1 polymer ?
#
loop_
_entity_poly.entity_id
_entity_poly.type
_entity_poly.pdbx_seq_one_letter_code
_entity_poly.pdbx_strand_id
1 'polypeptide(L)' 'GFAAETATDPEARRERARRKRERKGADLLAVNLADAEHGFEKHDNAVEVIGPDGAVVAVASGSKRAVAAALWDAVVALRG' A
#
# COMPACT_ATOMS: atom_id res chain seq x y z
N GLY A 1 -3.17 -5.97 5.46
CA GLY A 1 -3.55 -4.82 6.31
C GLY A 1 -3.38 -3.51 5.55
N PHE A 2 -3.74 -2.37 6.17
CA PHE A 2 -3.60 -1.03 5.57
C PHE A 2 -2.75 -0.11 6.46
N ALA A 3 -2.06 0.84 5.82
CA ALA A 3 -1.26 1.86 6.49
C ALA A 3 -1.28 3.18 5.72
N ALA A 4 -1.60 4.26 6.41
CA ALA A 4 -1.28 5.61 5.97
C ALA A 4 0.12 5.98 6.48
N GLU A 5 0.96 6.56 5.62
CA GLU A 5 2.29 7.07 5.95
C GLU A 5 2.41 8.52 5.48
N THR A 6 3.14 9.34 6.25
CA THR A 6 3.34 10.77 5.94
C THR A 6 4.69 11.05 5.27
N ALA A 7 5.55 10.04 5.13
CA ALA A 7 6.84 10.17 4.46
C ALA A 7 6.63 10.36 2.95
N THR A 8 6.96 11.56 2.46
CA THR A 8 6.87 11.92 1.04
C THR A 8 7.91 11.17 0.21
N ASP A 9 9.10 10.93 0.76
CA ASP A 9 10.13 10.07 0.16
C ASP A 9 9.62 8.63 0.02
N PRO A 10 9.54 8.07 -1.21
CA PRO A 10 9.03 6.73 -1.45
C PRO A 10 9.81 5.63 -0.72
N GLU A 11 11.14 5.72 -0.68
CA GLU A 11 11.96 4.69 -0.03
C GLU A 11 11.79 4.69 1.48
N ALA A 12 11.82 5.86 2.12
CA ALA A 12 11.53 5.99 3.55
C ALA A 12 10.12 5.50 3.90
N ARG A 13 9.13 5.74 3.02
CA ARG A 13 7.76 5.25 3.19
C ARG A 13 7.69 3.72 3.08
N ARG A 14 8.29 3.14 2.05
CA ARG A 14 8.37 1.68 1.85
C ARG A 14 9.05 1.02 3.04
N GLU A 15 10.13 1.59 3.53
CA GLU A 15 10.88 1.07 4.67
C GLU A 15 10.04 1.12 5.98
N ARG A 16 9.26 2.18 6.21
CA ARG A 16 8.28 2.21 7.31
C ARG A 16 7.18 1.16 7.13
N ALA A 17 6.69 0.97 5.92
CA ALA A 17 5.66 -0.02 5.60
C ALA A 17 6.17 -1.46 5.80
N ARG A 18 7.41 -1.78 5.40
CA ARG A 18 8.06 -3.07 5.65
C ARG A 18 8.11 -3.40 7.14
N ARG A 19 8.67 -2.50 7.95
CA ARG A 19 8.71 -2.66 9.42
C ARG A 19 7.32 -2.81 10.04
N LYS A 20 6.32 -2.10 9.53
CA LYS A 20 4.94 -2.19 10.01
C LYS A 20 4.28 -3.52 9.62
N ARG A 21 4.57 -4.05 8.42
CA ARG A 21 4.12 -5.36 7.96
C ARG A 21 4.67 -6.45 8.88
N GLU A 22 5.98 -6.47 9.08
CA GLU A 22 6.69 -7.44 9.92
C GLU A 22 6.21 -7.40 11.38
N ARG A 23 6.20 -6.21 11.99
CA ARG A 23 5.75 -6.03 13.38
C ARG A 23 4.30 -6.48 13.60
N LYS A 24 3.46 -6.39 12.58
CA LYS A 24 2.04 -6.81 12.64
C LYS A 24 1.83 -8.26 12.19
N GLY A 25 2.86 -8.94 11.69
CA GLY A 25 2.74 -10.27 11.10
C GLY A 25 1.76 -10.32 9.92
N ALA A 26 1.64 -9.23 9.16
CA ALA A 26 0.71 -9.18 8.03
C ALA A 26 1.36 -9.79 6.77
N ASP A 27 0.62 -10.60 6.01
CA ASP A 27 1.16 -11.15 4.75
C ASP A 27 1.36 -10.08 3.69
N LEU A 28 0.35 -9.19 3.54
CA LEU A 28 0.35 -8.02 2.68
C LEU A 28 0.06 -6.76 3.50
N LEU A 29 0.70 -5.64 3.16
CA LEU A 29 0.39 -4.32 3.68
C LEU A 29 0.24 -3.31 2.55
N ALA A 30 -0.99 -2.81 2.33
CA ALA A 30 -1.24 -1.69 1.44
C ALA A 30 -0.86 -0.39 2.15
N VAL A 31 -0.01 0.42 1.53
CA VAL A 31 0.44 1.71 2.03
C VAL A 31 0.15 2.84 1.06
N ASN A 32 -0.32 3.96 1.56
CA ASN A 32 -0.52 5.19 0.80
C ASN A 32 0.14 6.38 1.50
N LEU A 33 0.50 7.40 0.71
CA LEU A 33 0.90 8.69 1.24
C LEU A 33 -0.35 9.41 1.77
N ALA A 34 -0.30 9.81 3.04
CA ALA A 34 -1.31 10.62 3.70
C ALA A 34 -0.71 11.99 4.00
N ASP A 35 -0.66 12.83 2.96
CA ASP A 35 -0.37 14.25 3.11
C ASP A 35 -1.68 15.06 2.97
N ALA A 36 -1.62 16.37 3.21
CA ALA A 36 -2.79 17.24 3.12
C ALA A 36 -3.35 17.35 1.69
N GLU A 37 -2.56 17.03 0.66
CA GLU A 37 -2.97 17.07 -0.74
C GLU A 37 -3.61 15.76 -1.22
N HIS A 38 -3.31 14.64 -0.57
CA HIS A 38 -3.82 13.29 -0.81
C HIS A 38 -4.76 12.81 0.31
N GLY A 39 -5.09 13.70 1.24
CA GLY A 39 -5.98 13.48 2.37
C GLY A 39 -7.46 13.62 2.02
N PHE A 40 -8.22 12.56 2.30
CA PHE A 40 -9.67 12.43 2.39
C PHE A 40 -10.57 12.77 1.17
N GLU A 41 -10.18 13.62 0.21
CA GLU A 41 -11.06 14.03 -0.91
C GLU A 41 -10.45 13.99 -2.32
N LYS A 42 -9.24 13.45 -2.54
CA LYS A 42 -8.77 13.22 -3.93
C LYS A 42 -9.34 11.93 -4.52
N HIS A 43 -9.80 12.04 -5.76
CA HIS A 43 -10.30 10.90 -6.55
C HIS A 43 -9.20 9.89 -6.91
N ASP A 44 -7.93 10.31 -6.88
CA ASP A 44 -6.77 9.46 -7.15
C ASP A 44 -6.16 8.90 -5.86
N ASN A 45 -6.44 7.63 -5.60
CA ASN A 45 -5.85 6.88 -4.49
C ASN A 45 -4.60 6.17 -5.00
N ALA A 46 -3.40 6.67 -4.70
CA ALA A 46 -2.16 5.95 -4.99
C ALA A 46 -1.81 5.02 -3.82
N VAL A 47 -1.66 3.72 -4.10
CA VAL A 47 -1.27 2.70 -3.12
C VAL A 47 -0.12 1.84 -3.63
N GLU A 48 0.75 1.45 -2.72
CA GLU A 48 1.78 0.43 -2.92
C GLU A 48 1.46 -0.75 -1.99
N VAL A 49 1.58 -1.99 -2.49
CA VAL A 49 1.34 -3.20 -1.69
C VAL A 49 2.68 -3.84 -1.35
N ILE A 50 2.97 -3.93 -0.06
CA ILE A 50 4.17 -4.59 0.45
C ILE A 50 3.84 -6.06 0.74
N GLY A 51 4.53 -6.97 0.07
CA GLY A 51 4.40 -8.41 0.23
C GLY A 51 5.53 -9.04 1.04
N PRO A 52 5.68 -10.38 0.93
CA PRO A 52 6.80 -11.12 1.51
C PRO A 52 8.16 -10.49 1.21
N ASP A 53 9.09 -10.66 2.16
CA ASP A 53 10.47 -10.12 2.08
C ASP A 53 10.55 -8.59 1.86
N GLY A 54 9.44 -7.88 2.10
CA GLY A 54 9.36 -6.42 1.94
C GLY A 54 9.25 -5.96 0.49
N ALA A 55 9.01 -6.86 -0.47
CA ALA A 55 8.87 -6.51 -1.87
C ALA A 55 7.61 -5.66 -2.13
N VAL A 56 7.69 -4.73 -3.08
CA VAL A 56 6.49 -4.08 -3.62
C VAL A 56 5.91 -5.02 -4.66
N VAL A 57 4.75 -5.61 -4.37
CA VAL A 57 4.12 -6.64 -5.22
C VAL A 57 3.00 -6.10 -6.10
N ALA A 58 2.50 -4.91 -5.78
CA ALA A 58 1.56 -4.19 -6.62
C ALA A 58 1.65 -2.67 -6.38
N VAL A 59 1.34 -1.90 -7.40
CA VAL A 59 1.15 -0.44 -7.33
C VAL A 59 -0.12 -0.11 -8.10
N ALA A 60 -0.98 0.70 -7.51
CA ALA A 60 -2.21 1.14 -8.16
C ALA A 60 -2.49 2.60 -7.85
N SER A 61 -3.02 3.31 -8.83
CA SER A 61 -3.54 4.67 -8.67
C SER A 61 -4.89 4.82 -9.36
N GLY A 62 -5.70 5.78 -8.91
CA GLY A 62 -6.98 6.12 -9.53
C GLY A 62 -8.18 5.84 -8.62
N SER A 63 -9.30 5.47 -9.26
CA SER A 63 -10.57 5.28 -8.55
C SER A 63 -10.47 4.22 -7.45
N LYS A 64 -11.32 4.36 -6.41
CA LYS A 64 -11.44 3.37 -5.34
C LYS A 64 -11.66 1.94 -5.87
N ARG A 65 -12.40 1.79 -6.97
CA ARG A 65 -12.65 0.49 -7.61
C ARG A 65 -11.39 -0.08 -8.26
N ALA A 66 -10.60 0.75 -8.94
CA ALA A 66 -9.34 0.32 -9.55
C ALA A 66 -8.34 -0.14 -8.49
N VAL A 67 -8.21 0.64 -7.40
CA VAL A 67 -7.38 0.26 -6.26
C VAL A 67 -7.87 -1.04 -5.61
N ALA A 68 -9.18 -1.18 -5.39
CA ALA A 68 -9.74 -2.40 -4.82
C ALA A 68 -9.48 -3.64 -5.70
N ALA A 69 -9.56 -3.51 -7.02
CA ALA A 69 -9.22 -4.58 -7.95
C ALA A 69 -7.75 -5.00 -7.81
N ALA A 70 -6.82 -4.05 -7.83
CA ALA A 70 -5.39 -4.35 -7.68
C ALA A 70 -5.05 -5.00 -6.32
N LEU A 71 -5.70 -4.58 -5.25
CA LEU A 71 -5.56 -5.21 -3.93
C LEU A 71 -6.08 -6.65 -3.93
N TRP A 72 -7.20 -6.90 -4.63
CA TRP A 72 -7.77 -8.22 -4.77
C TRP A 72 -6.85 -9.15 -5.56
N ASP A 73 -6.30 -8.67 -6.67
CA ASP A 73 -5.35 -9.43 -7.49
C ASP A 73 -4.09 -9.81 -6.69
N ALA A 74 -3.56 -8.90 -5.88
CA ALA A 74 -2.42 -9.18 -5.01
C ALA A 74 -2.73 -10.27 -3.96
N VAL A 75 -3.96 -10.28 -3.41
CA VAL A 75 -4.41 -11.33 -2.48
C VAL A 75 -4.54 -12.67 -3.20
N VAL A 76 -5.11 -12.70 -4.40
CA VAL A 76 -5.25 -13.92 -5.19
C VAL A 76 -3.86 -14.48 -5.55
N ALA A 77 -2.94 -13.63 -6.01
CA ALA A 77 -1.58 -14.02 -6.38
C ALA A 77 -0.77 -14.59 -5.20
N LEU A 78 -1.05 -14.17 -3.96
CA LEU A 78 -0.39 -14.71 -2.78
C LEU A 78 -0.90 -16.12 -2.40
N ARG A 79 -2.14 -16.45 -2.77
CA ARG A 79 -2.79 -17.72 -2.40
C ARG A 79 -2.63 -18.84 -3.43
N GLY A 80 -2.22 -18.49 -4.65
CA GLY A 80 -1.90 -19.44 -5.73
C GLY A 80 -0.45 -19.89 -5.65
#